data_AF-A0A1J5HAN8-F1
#
_entry.id   AF-A0A1J5HAN8-F1
#
_cell.length_a   1.000
_cell.length_b   1.000
_cell.length_c   1.000
_cell.angle_alpha   90.00
_cell.angle_beta   90.00
_cell.angle_gamma   90.00
#
_symmetry.space_group_name_H-M   'P 1'
#
loop_
_entity.id
_entity.type
_entity.pdbx_description
1 polymer ?
#
loop_
_entity_poly.entity_id
_entity_poly.type
_entity_poly.pdbx_seq_one_letter_code
_entity_poly.pdbx_strand_id
1 'polypeptide(L)'
;MSKNIQMVIKIVLIFMASAITAWFTRKIFADLYITLVQPEPAEPILFMIGPTFIYNFLGFLISYSLFAPTFSFIFIDKKQWWGWLIVSAPLLIISWGMWEMYLWYIVLSAVGYGVAWLINLAIKKFKK
;
A
#
# COMPACT_ATOMS: atom_id res chain seq x y z
N MET A 1 -10.68 -20.15 -19.77
CA MET A 1 -10.50 -18.77 -19.30
C MET A 1 -9.15 -18.25 -19.79
N SER A 2 -9.08 -17.08 -20.44
CA SER A 2 -7.82 -16.60 -21.03
C SER A 2 -6.83 -16.15 -19.94
N LYS A 3 -5.52 -16.24 -20.23
CA LYS A 3 -4.44 -15.82 -19.30
C LYS A 3 -4.61 -14.36 -18.84
N ASN A 4 -5.11 -13.50 -19.71
CA ASN A 4 -5.35 -12.09 -19.40
C ASN A 4 -6.48 -11.91 -18.38
N ILE A 5 -7.59 -12.65 -18.52
CA ILE A 5 -8.70 -12.58 -17.56
C ILE A 5 -8.25 -13.09 -16.18
N GLN A 6 -7.44 -14.16 -16.12
CA GLN A 6 -6.91 -14.66 -14.85
C GLN A 6 -6.00 -13.64 -14.15
N MET A 7 -5.19 -12.91 -14.91
CA MET A 7 -4.33 -11.86 -14.39
C MET A 7 -5.14 -10.68 -13.82
N VAL A 8 -6.17 -10.22 -14.55
CA VAL A 8 -7.05 -9.15 -14.08
C VAL A 8 -7.75 -9.53 -12.78
N ILE A 9 -8.29 -10.75 -12.68
CA ILE A 9 -8.93 -11.22 -11.43
C ILE A 9 -7.94 -11.23 -10.27
N LYS A 10 -6.71 -11.71 -10.48
CA LYS A 10 -5.67 -11.68 -9.43
C LYS A 10 -5.40 -10.26 -8.95
N ILE A 11 -5.27 -9.31 -9.88
CA ILE A 11 -5.04 -7.90 -9.55
C ILE A 11 -6.20 -7.37 -8.70
N VAL A 12 -7.46 -7.59 -9.10
CA VAL A 12 -8.64 -7.17 -8.32
C VAL A 12 -8.64 -7.77 -6.92
N LEU A 13 -8.35 -9.06 -6.80
CA LEU A 13 -8.27 -9.73 -5.50
C LEU A 13 -7.16 -9.14 -4.62
N ILE A 14 -6.01 -8.78 -5.20
CA ILE A 14 -4.93 -8.12 -4.48
C ILE A 14 -5.37 -6.73 -3.99
N PHE A 15 -6.02 -5.94 -4.85
CA PHE A 15 -6.58 -4.64 -4.45
C PHE A 15 -7.54 -4.78 -3.26
N MET A 16 -8.49 -5.72 -3.35
CA MET A 16 -9.46 -5.96 -2.29
C MET A 16 -8.80 -6.42 -0.99
N ALA A 17 -7.90 -7.42 -1.05
CA ALA A 17 -7.21 -7.93 0.12
C ALA A 17 -6.34 -6.85 0.79
N SER A 18 -5.69 -6.01 -0.01
CA SER A 18 -4.86 -4.91 0.49
C SER A 18 -5.71 -3.83 1.13
N ALA A 19 -6.84 -3.46 0.53
CA ALA A 19 -7.76 -2.48 1.11
C ALA A 19 -8.36 -2.98 2.42
N ILE A 20 -8.79 -4.25 2.50
CA ILE A 20 -9.31 -4.84 3.73
C ILE A 20 -8.23 -4.82 4.82
N THR A 21 -7.02 -5.29 4.49
CA THR A 21 -5.90 -5.33 5.45
C THR A 21 -5.52 -3.92 5.91
N ALA A 22 -5.47 -2.97 4.98
CA ALA A 22 -5.20 -1.56 5.26
C ALA A 22 -6.25 -0.94 6.17
N TRP A 23 -7.53 -1.28 5.96
CA TRP A 23 -8.60 -0.81 6.83
C TRP A 23 -8.39 -1.24 8.28
N PHE A 24 -8.08 -2.52 8.53
CA PHE A 24 -7.87 -3.00 9.90
C PHE A 24 -6.61 -2.46 10.56
N THR A 25 -5.59 -2.11 9.78
CA THR A 25 -4.29 -1.65 10.29
C THR A 25 -4.12 -0.13 10.24
N ARG A 26 -5.08 0.62 9.67
CA ARG A 26 -4.98 2.07 9.44
C ARG A 26 -4.55 2.87 10.67
N LYS A 27 -5.07 2.53 11.85
CA LYS A 27 -4.75 3.24 13.09
C LYS A 27 -3.27 3.11 13.45
N ILE A 28 -2.72 1.90 13.33
CA ILE A 28 -1.30 1.63 13.62
C ILE A 28 -0.41 2.44 12.69
N PHE A 29 -0.74 2.47 11.40
CA PHE A 29 0.06 3.20 10.41
C PHE A 29 -0.10 4.72 10.52
N ALA A 30 -1.28 5.22 10.91
CA ALA A 30 -1.47 6.64 11.21
C ALA A 30 -0.68 7.07 12.45
N ASP A 31 -0.72 6.28 13.53
CA ASP A 31 0.09 6.53 14.73
C ASP A 31 1.59 6.52 14.42
N LEU A 32 2.05 5.53 13.63
CA LEU A 32 3.43 5.43 13.19
C LEU A 32 3.85 6.67 12.39
N TYR A 33 3.02 7.10 11.45
CA TYR A 33 3.28 8.28 10.62
C TYR A 33 3.40 9.55 11.46
N ILE A 34 2.44 9.80 12.37
CA ILE A 34 2.48 10.99 13.23
C ILE A 34 3.69 10.96 14.16
N THR A 35 4.02 9.81 14.73
CA THR A 35 5.15 9.67 15.65
C THR A 35 6.48 9.95 14.97
N LEU A 36 6.66 9.46 13.74
CA LEU A 36 7.93 9.56 13.01
C LEU A 36 8.09 10.86 12.24
N VAL A 37 7.01 11.39 11.66
CA VAL A 37 7.06 12.53 10.75
C VAL A 37 6.69 13.83 11.45
N GLN A 38 5.87 13.77 12.51
CA GLN A 38 5.27 14.93 13.14
C GLN A 38 4.74 15.91 12.08
N PRO A 39 3.85 15.44 11.19
CA PRO A 39 3.41 16.24 10.06
C PRO A 39 2.81 17.55 10.59
N GLU A 40 3.21 18.67 10.02
CA GLU A 40 2.51 19.93 10.24
C GLU A 40 1.02 19.71 9.92
N PRO A 41 0.10 20.35 10.66
CA PRO A 41 -1.32 20.18 10.43
C PRO A 41 -1.62 20.41 8.95
N ALA A 42 -2.01 19.34 8.25
CA ALA A 42 -2.31 19.36 6.83
C ALA A 42 -3.23 20.53 6.48
N GLU A 43 -3.07 21.07 5.28
CA GLU A 43 -3.82 22.24 4.82
C GLU A 43 -5.32 22.17 5.14
N PRO A 44 -5.95 23.30 5.49
CA PRO A 44 -7.31 23.37 6.05
C PRO A 44 -8.40 22.71 5.19
N ILE A 45 -8.15 22.50 3.90
CA ILE A 45 -9.07 21.88 2.95
C ILE A 45 -9.33 20.40 3.27
N LEU A 46 -8.32 19.65 3.70
CA LEU A 46 -8.49 18.26 4.14
C LEU A 46 -9.23 18.19 5.50
N PHE A 47 -9.03 19.20 6.37
CA PHE A 47 -9.63 19.26 7.71
C PHE A 47 -11.10 19.67 7.75
N MET A 48 -11.65 20.17 6.64
CA MET A 48 -13.10 20.44 6.55
C MET A 48 -13.96 19.17 6.73
N ILE A 49 -13.40 17.98 6.50
CA ILE A 49 -14.10 16.68 6.66
C ILE A 49 -13.91 16.12 8.09
N GLY A 50 -13.08 16.77 8.91
CA GLY A 50 -12.82 16.44 10.30
C GLY A 50 -11.48 15.70 10.54
N PRO A 51 -10.80 16.00 11.66
CA PRO A 51 -9.44 15.50 11.97
C PRO A 51 -9.37 13.96 12.02
N THR A 52 -10.42 13.33 12.54
CA THR A 52 -10.52 11.87 12.67
C THR A 52 -10.62 11.18 11.31
N PHE A 53 -11.30 11.80 10.33
CA PHE A 53 -11.41 11.24 8.99
C PHE A 53 -10.06 11.26 8.29
N ILE A 54 -9.37 12.41 8.30
CA ILE A 54 -8.03 12.55 7.71
C ILE A 54 -7.06 11.57 8.33
N TYR A 55 -7.00 11.49 9.66
CA TYR A 55 -6.11 10.58 10.37
C TYR A 55 -6.31 9.13 9.92
N ASN A 56 -7.57 8.66 9.88
CA ASN A 56 -7.87 7.30 9.44
C ASN A 56 -7.58 7.07 7.95
N PHE A 57 -7.82 8.09 7.13
CA PHE A 57 -7.57 8.05 5.69
C PHE A 57 -6.08 8.00 5.37
N LEU A 58 -5.26 8.83 6.03
CA LEU A 58 -3.79 8.79 5.92
C LEU A 58 -3.25 7.43 6.33
N GLY A 59 -3.66 6.94 7.50
CA GLY A 59 -3.28 5.61 7.97
C GLY A 59 -3.65 4.50 7.00
N PHE A 60 -4.82 4.62 6.36
CA PHE A 60 -5.25 3.69 5.33
C PHE A 60 -4.34 3.74 4.10
N LEU A 61 -4.04 4.92 3.56
CA LEU A 61 -3.19 5.08 2.38
C LEU A 61 -1.77 4.55 2.62
N ILE A 62 -1.20 4.89 3.78
CA ILE A 62 0.13 4.45 4.20
C ILE A 62 0.14 2.91 4.36
N SER A 63 -0.82 2.35 5.07
CA SER A 63 -0.91 0.89 5.21
C SER A 63 -1.10 0.18 3.87
N TYR A 64 -1.98 0.72 3.03
CA TYR A 64 -2.25 0.20 1.70
C TYR A 64 -0.98 0.17 0.84
N SER A 65 -0.14 1.21 0.94
CA SER A 65 1.15 1.29 0.24
C SER A 65 2.15 0.19 0.64
N LEU A 66 2.00 -0.44 1.80
CA LEU A 66 2.80 -1.60 2.20
C LEU A 66 2.19 -2.91 1.64
N PHE A 67 0.90 -3.14 1.89
CA PHE A 67 0.29 -4.45 1.63
C PHE A 67 0.06 -4.73 0.15
N ALA A 68 -0.31 -3.71 -0.61
CA ALA A 68 -0.59 -3.87 -2.02
C ALA A 68 0.62 -4.30 -2.87
N PRO A 69 1.82 -3.73 -2.71
CA PRO A 69 3.02 -4.29 -3.32
C PRO A 69 3.39 -5.64 -2.72
N THR A 70 3.27 -5.84 -1.39
CA THR A 70 3.57 -7.13 -0.75
C THR A 70 2.78 -8.28 -1.40
N PHE A 71 1.47 -8.14 -1.49
CA PHE A 71 0.61 -9.15 -2.10
C PHE A 71 0.82 -9.27 -3.60
N SER A 72 1.07 -8.16 -4.30
CA SER A 72 1.44 -8.20 -5.72
C SER A 72 2.65 -9.08 -5.95
N PHE A 73 3.71 -8.94 -5.16
CA PHE A 73 4.91 -9.75 -5.33
C PHE A 73 4.78 -11.22 -4.94
N ILE A 74 3.86 -11.53 -4.03
CA ILE A 74 3.60 -12.92 -3.63
C ILE A 74 2.78 -13.62 -4.71
N PHE A 75 1.78 -12.94 -5.30
CA PHE A 75 0.75 -13.58 -6.13
C PHE A 75 0.86 -13.30 -7.64
N ILE A 76 1.65 -12.29 -8.04
CA ILE A 76 1.94 -11.93 -9.43
C ILE A 76 3.38 -12.35 -9.77
N ASP A 77 3.55 -13.09 -10.87
CA ASP A 77 4.86 -13.57 -11.31
C ASP A 77 5.85 -12.43 -11.65
N LYS A 78 7.13 -12.74 -11.45
CA LYS A 78 8.32 -11.86 -11.31
C LYS A 78 8.58 -10.72 -12.31
N LYS A 79 7.79 -10.51 -13.37
CA LYS A 79 8.09 -9.51 -14.42
C LYS A 79 7.29 -8.22 -14.34
N GLN A 80 6.39 -8.05 -13.39
CA GLN A 80 5.50 -6.89 -13.37
C GLN A 80 5.98 -5.82 -12.39
N TRP A 81 7.03 -5.09 -12.78
CA TRP A 81 7.23 -3.70 -12.32
C TRP A 81 5.96 -2.86 -12.54
N TRP A 82 5.14 -3.22 -13.55
CA TRP A 82 3.77 -2.76 -13.73
C TRP A 82 2.87 -2.93 -12.49
N GLY A 83 3.06 -3.97 -11.68
CA GLY A 83 2.31 -4.16 -10.44
C GLY A 83 2.53 -3.01 -9.46
N TRP A 84 3.75 -2.46 -9.40
CA TRP A 84 4.03 -1.26 -8.61
C TRP A 84 3.28 -0.04 -9.13
N LEU A 85 3.32 0.17 -10.45
CA LEU A 85 2.66 1.31 -11.07
C LEU A 85 1.14 1.22 -10.90
N ILE A 86 0.55 0.05 -11.12
CA ILE A 86 -0.89 -0.16 -11.00
C ILE A 86 -1.34 0.05 -9.54
N VAL A 87 -0.56 -0.41 -8.57
CA VAL A 87 -0.91 -0.33 -7.15
C VAL A 87 -0.62 1.05 -6.55
N SER A 88 0.46 1.69 -6.98
CA SER A 88 0.89 2.99 -6.45
C SER A 88 0.25 4.15 -7.20
N ALA A 89 -0.17 4.00 -8.46
CA ALA A 89 -0.81 5.07 -9.22
C ALA A 89 -2.09 5.63 -8.56
N PRO A 90 -2.99 4.82 -7.97
CA PRO A 90 -4.12 5.34 -7.22
C PRO A 90 -3.67 6.19 -6.03
N LEU A 91 -2.62 5.78 -5.32
CA LEU A 91 -2.05 6.57 -4.22
C LEU A 91 -1.44 7.88 -4.71
N LEU A 92 -0.78 7.85 -5.88
CA LEU A 92 -0.20 9.05 -6.51
C LEU A 92 -1.28 10.08 -6.88
N ILE A 93 -2.42 9.62 -7.40
CA ILE A 93 -3.57 10.45 -7.76
C ILE A 93 -4.25 11.01 -6.50
N ILE A 94 -4.47 10.17 -5.49
CA ILE A 94 -5.19 10.56 -4.26
C ILE A 94 -4.39 11.57 -3.43
N SER A 95 -3.06 11.48 -3.44
CA SER A 95 -2.17 12.35 -2.66
C SER A 95 -1.59 13.51 -3.46
N TRP A 96 -2.27 13.92 -4.54
CA TRP A 96 -1.88 15.07 -5.36
C TRP A 96 -1.74 16.33 -4.51
N GLY A 97 -0.51 16.84 -4.38
CA GLY A 97 -0.18 18.01 -3.56
C GLY A 97 0.50 17.71 -2.21
N MET A 98 0.58 16.44 -1.79
CA MET A 98 1.23 16.04 -0.52
C MET A 98 2.58 15.35 -0.78
N TRP A 99 3.60 16.13 -1.15
CA TRP A 99 4.90 15.61 -1.59
C TRP A 99 5.58 14.69 -0.56
N GLU A 100 5.44 14.98 0.72
CA GLU A 100 6.02 14.17 1.81
C GLU A 100 5.44 12.76 1.85
N MET A 101 4.16 12.59 1.49
CA MET A 101 3.51 11.27 1.46
C MET A 101 4.01 10.39 0.32
N TYR A 102 4.47 10.98 -0.79
CA TYR A 102 5.01 10.20 -1.89
C TYR A 102 6.27 9.43 -1.51
N LEU A 103 7.17 10.05 -0.74
CA LEU A 103 8.36 9.37 -0.22
C LEU A 103 7.97 8.18 0.67
N TRP A 104 6.95 8.35 1.52
CA TRP A 104 6.44 7.28 2.36
C TRP A 104 5.86 6.12 1.56
N TYR A 105 5.08 6.40 0.51
CA TYR A 105 4.55 5.34 -0.35
C TYR A 105 5.67 4.56 -1.04
N ILE A 106 6.72 5.24 -1.52
CA ILE A 106 7.87 4.58 -2.14
C ILE A 106 8.62 3.72 -1.12
N VAL A 107 8.92 4.27 0.06
CA VAL A 107 9.63 3.56 1.14
C VAL A 107 8.85 2.35 1.61
N LEU A 108 7.56 2.48 1.91
CA LEU A 108 6.74 1.36 2.36
C LEU A 108 6.51 0.33 1.26
N SER A 109 6.42 0.76 0.01
CA SER A 109 6.37 -0.19 -1.10
C SER A 109 7.67 -1.00 -1.22
N ALA A 110 8.83 -0.37 -1.01
CA ALA A 110 10.12 -1.04 -0.94
C ALA A 110 10.22 -2.02 0.24
N VAL A 111 9.71 -1.63 1.41
CA VAL A 111 9.61 -2.53 2.57
C VAL A 111 8.69 -3.71 2.24
N GLY A 112 7.54 -3.47 1.63
CA GLY A 112 6.58 -4.51 1.24
C GLY A 112 7.19 -5.52 0.25
N TYR A 113 8.01 -5.04 -0.69
CA TYR A 113 8.81 -5.92 -1.54
C TYR A 113 9.77 -6.79 -0.73
N GLY A 114 10.51 -6.20 0.20
CA GLY A 114 11.42 -6.95 1.09
C GLY A 114 10.69 -8.04 1.88
N VAL A 115 9.53 -7.71 2.44
CA VAL A 115 8.66 -8.66 3.16
C VAL A 115 8.21 -9.80 2.23
N ALA A 116 7.72 -9.47 1.03
CA ALA A 116 7.31 -10.47 0.05
C ALA A 116 8.47 -11.38 -0.37
N TRP A 117 9.68 -10.83 -0.52
CA TRP A 117 10.87 -11.60 -0.84
C TRP A 117 11.22 -12.59 0.27
N LEU A 118 11.19 -12.16 1.54
CA LEU A 118 11.42 -13.03 2.70
C LEU A 118 10.37 -14.14 2.79
N ILE A 119 9.09 -13.82 2.59
CA ILE A 119 7.99 -14.81 2.55
C ILE A 119 8.25 -15.84 1.45
N ASN A 120 8.61 -15.38 0.24
CA ASN A 120 8.92 -16.26 -0.88
C ASN A 120 10.15 -17.15 -0.62
N LEU A 121 11.16 -16.65 0.09
CA LEU A 121 12.32 -17.46 0.53
C LEU A 121 11.90 -18.52 1.54
N ALA A 122 11.09 -18.16 2.53
CA ALA A 122 10.57 -19.10 3.52
C ALA A 122 9.77 -20.21 2.84
N ILE A 123 8.83 -19.86 1.95
CA ILE A 123 8.02 -20.83 1.19
C ILE A 123 8.91 -21.81 0.40
N LYS A 124 9.98 -21.32 -0.24
CA LYS A 124 10.93 -22.18 -0.96
C LYS A 124 11.69 -23.13 -0.05
N LYS A 125 12.04 -22.68 1.16
CA LYS A 125 12.74 -23.50 2.15
C LYS A 125 11.85 -24.61 2.70
N PHE A 126 10.55 -24.36 2.88
CA PHE A 126 9.58 -25.36 3.36
C PHE A 126 9.08 -26.34 2.28
N LYS A 127 9.27 -26.02 0.99
CA LYS A 127 8.92 -26.91 -0.14
C LYS A 127 10.05 -27.86 -0.55
N LYS A 128 11.21 -27.78 0.11
CA LYS A 128 12.31 -28.75 0.00
C LYS A 128 12.24 -29.70 1.18
#